data_AF-A0A7M7N0A6-F1
#
_entry.id   AF-A0A7M7N0A6-F1
#
_cell.length_a   1.000
_cell.length_b   1.000
_cell.length_c   1.000
_cell.angle_alpha   90.00
_cell.angle_beta   90.00
_cell.angle_gamma   90.00
#
_symmetry.space_group_name_H-M   'P 1'
#
loop_
_entity.id
_entity.type
_entity.pdbx_description
1 polymer ?
#
loop_
_entity_poly.entity_id
_entity_poly.type
_entity_poly.pdbx_seq_one_letter_code
_entity_poly.pdbx_strand_id
1 'polypeptide(L)'
;MYTEWGSWSSCNHCGEPGERVKMGICYARTRLDEFRGGVPCRSNAVPYKERSKYSYDKRKDEKEIGTCNAKCPPKPKATGKKAIVKTFALSAGIPTLPKLVKRRVYYEDVGNNAELVCPEAGVTHGVRWMNGSKTLRQMEFIKANSRFRIDHLNRLYIENVQFYDSRNYTCWFENKQIAVVIIKVVEAPSIDEDMEGNAMYVGMVLVFLVFFYIVLGVCKNRKLQTIQ
;
A
#
# COMPACT_ATOMS: atom_id res chain seq x y z
N MET A 1 -31.87 -6.31 -6.95
CA MET A 1 -30.46 -6.48 -6.52
C MET A 1 -30.43 -7.04 -5.12
N TYR A 2 -29.37 -7.76 -4.76
CA TYR A 2 -29.11 -8.26 -3.41
C TYR A 2 -27.60 -8.37 -3.20
N THR A 3 -27.18 -8.54 -1.95
CA THR A 3 -25.77 -8.75 -1.60
C THR A 3 -25.58 -10.22 -1.30
N GLU A 4 -24.64 -10.85 -1.97
CA GLU A 4 -24.22 -12.21 -1.67
C GLU A 4 -22.97 -12.14 -0.81
N TRP A 5 -23.10 -12.67 0.41
CA TRP A 5 -22.03 -12.62 1.41
C TRP A 5 -21.13 -13.84 1.31
N GLY A 6 -19.82 -13.60 1.23
CA GLY A 6 -18.81 -14.62 1.37
C GLY A 6 -18.64 -15.12 2.80
N SER A 7 -17.73 -16.07 2.97
CA SER A 7 -17.35 -16.58 4.28
C SER A 7 -16.55 -15.55 5.08
N TRP A 8 -16.59 -15.67 6.41
CA TRP A 8 -15.70 -14.91 7.30
C TRP A 8 -14.24 -15.30 7.07
N SER A 9 -13.35 -14.31 7.08
CA SER A 9 -11.91 -14.51 7.16
C SER A 9 -11.54 -15.19 8.48
N SER A 10 -10.34 -15.78 8.51
CA SER A 10 -9.67 -16.10 9.76
C SER A 10 -9.55 -14.88 10.67
N CYS A 11 -9.54 -15.10 11.98
CA CYS A 11 -9.31 -14.05 12.96
C CYS A 11 -7.91 -13.45 12.76
N ASN A 12 -7.78 -12.13 12.78
CA ASN A 12 -6.50 -11.46 12.50
C ASN A 12 -5.41 -11.74 13.56
N HIS A 13 -5.80 -12.15 14.77
CA HIS A 13 -4.90 -12.66 15.82
C HIS A 13 -5.64 -13.59 16.79
N CYS A 14 -4.92 -14.16 17.75
CA CYS A 14 -5.47 -15.05 18.77
C CYS A 14 -5.07 -14.59 20.19
N GLY A 15 -5.66 -15.22 21.20
CA GLY A 15 -5.33 -15.00 22.62
C GLY A 15 -6.03 -13.78 23.23
N GLU A 16 -6.41 -12.82 22.40
CA GLU A 16 -7.17 -11.62 22.77
C GLU A 16 -8.32 -11.40 21.76
N PRO A 17 -9.30 -10.52 22.06
CA PRO A 17 -10.35 -10.15 21.13
C PRO A 17 -9.79 -9.53 19.84
N GLY A 18 -10.00 -10.24 18.73
CA GLY A 18 -9.59 -9.86 17.39
C GLY A 18 -10.74 -9.46 16.46
N GLU A 19 -10.35 -9.15 15.23
CA GLU A 19 -11.27 -8.77 14.15
C GLU A 19 -11.18 -9.79 13.01
N ARG A 20 -12.33 -10.04 12.38
CA ARG A 20 -12.49 -10.81 11.16
C ARG A 20 -13.40 -10.06 10.20
N VAL A 21 -13.28 -10.34 8.92
CA VAL A 21 -14.01 -9.62 7.88
C VAL A 21 -14.71 -10.60 6.95
N LYS A 22 -15.86 -10.23 6.40
CA LYS A 22 -16.46 -10.91 5.24
C LYS A 22 -16.86 -9.87 4.21
N MET A 23 -16.77 -10.25 2.94
CA MET A 23 -17.10 -9.39 1.81
C MET A 23 -18.48 -9.76 1.27
N GLY A 24 -19.25 -8.75 0.89
CA GLY A 24 -20.55 -8.89 0.24
C GLY A 24 -20.49 -8.31 -1.16
N ILE A 25 -20.71 -9.14 -2.18
CA ILE A 25 -20.70 -8.70 -3.58
C ILE A 25 -22.12 -8.34 -4.00
N CYS A 26 -22.26 -7.24 -4.75
CA CYS A 26 -23.56 -6.85 -5.31
C CYS A 26 -23.95 -7.75 -6.49
N TYR A 27 -25.15 -8.32 -6.45
CA TYR A 27 -25.76 -9.07 -7.55
C TYR A 27 -27.05 -8.43 -8.07
N ALA A 28 -27.15 -8.33 -9.39
CA ALA A 28 -28.37 -7.98 -10.11
C ALA A 28 -29.13 -9.26 -10.46
N ARG A 29 -30.45 -9.26 -10.19
CA ARG A 29 -31.31 -10.36 -10.62
C ARG A 29 -31.54 -10.22 -12.11
N THR A 30 -31.26 -11.28 -12.86
CA THR A 30 -31.54 -11.35 -14.30
C THR A 30 -32.57 -12.44 -14.56
N ARG A 31 -33.28 -12.31 -15.69
CA ARG A 31 -34.26 -13.30 -16.16
C ARG A 31 -33.65 -14.30 -17.14
N LEU A 32 -32.34 -14.21 -17.41
CA LEU A 32 -31.61 -15.13 -18.28
C LEU A 32 -31.43 -16.48 -17.57
N ASP A 33 -31.85 -17.56 -18.23
CA ASP A 33 -31.78 -18.93 -17.69
C ASP A 33 -30.35 -19.36 -17.34
N GLU A 34 -29.36 -18.85 -18.07
CA GLU A 34 -27.92 -19.09 -17.82
C GLU A 34 -27.44 -18.48 -16.49
N PHE A 35 -28.18 -17.51 -15.95
CA PHE A 35 -27.80 -16.72 -14.78
C PHE A 35 -28.92 -16.67 -13.73
N ARG A 36 -29.51 -17.83 -13.40
CA ARG A 36 -30.58 -17.94 -12.37
C ARG A 36 -30.16 -17.38 -11.01
N GLY A 37 -28.87 -17.46 -10.69
CA GLY A 37 -28.26 -16.89 -9.48
C GLY A 37 -27.87 -15.41 -9.62
N GLY A 38 -28.40 -14.70 -10.63
CA GLY A 38 -28.02 -13.31 -10.89
C GLY A 38 -26.63 -13.17 -11.50
N VAL A 39 -26.24 -11.92 -11.76
CA VAL A 39 -24.91 -11.55 -12.23
C VAL A 39 -24.36 -10.43 -11.36
N PRO A 40 -23.04 -10.32 -11.16
CA PRO A 40 -22.46 -9.21 -10.42
C PRO A 40 -22.90 -7.86 -11.00
N CYS A 41 -23.26 -6.91 -10.15
CA CYS A 41 -23.87 -5.63 -10.55
C CYS A 41 -23.01 -4.82 -11.55
N ARG A 42 -21.68 -4.99 -11.48
CA ARG A 42 -20.69 -4.33 -12.34
C ARG A 42 -20.22 -5.19 -13.51
N SER A 43 -20.83 -6.35 -13.72
CA SER A 43 -20.54 -7.20 -14.87
C SER A 43 -21.09 -6.59 -16.14
N ASN A 44 -20.37 -6.76 -17.24
CA ASN A 44 -20.83 -6.39 -18.58
C ASN A 44 -22.00 -7.26 -19.07
N ALA A 45 -22.29 -8.38 -18.38
CA ALA A 45 -23.46 -9.20 -18.63
C ALA A 45 -24.79 -8.49 -18.28
N VAL A 46 -24.76 -7.44 -17.44
CA VAL A 46 -25.94 -6.63 -17.18
C VAL A 46 -26.08 -5.56 -18.27
N PRO A 47 -27.22 -5.51 -19.01
CA PRO A 47 -27.45 -4.49 -20.02
C PRO A 47 -27.28 -3.07 -19.46
N TYR A 48 -26.61 -2.20 -20.22
CA TYR A 48 -26.32 -0.82 -19.79
C TYR A 48 -27.57 -0.04 -19.37
N LYS A 49 -28.69 -0.22 -20.10
CA LYS A 49 -29.97 0.42 -19.78
C LYS A 49 -30.47 0.04 -18.38
N GLU A 50 -30.29 -1.21 -17.97
CA GLU A 50 -30.66 -1.68 -16.63
C GLU A 50 -29.67 -1.20 -15.57
N ARG A 51 -28.36 -1.23 -15.87
CA ARG A 51 -27.32 -0.72 -14.95
C ARG A 51 -27.55 0.74 -14.59
N SER A 52 -27.86 1.58 -15.58
CA SER A 52 -28.19 2.99 -15.37
C SER A 52 -29.53 3.17 -14.65
N LYS A 53 -30.60 2.52 -15.13
CA LYS A 53 -31.97 2.65 -14.58
C LYS A 53 -32.04 2.27 -13.10
N TYR A 54 -31.38 1.19 -12.70
CA TYR A 54 -31.39 0.70 -11.33
C TYR A 54 -30.14 1.10 -10.53
N SER A 55 -29.28 1.96 -11.12
CA SER A 55 -28.06 2.46 -10.48
C SER A 55 -27.14 1.35 -9.96
N TYR A 56 -27.05 0.21 -10.67
CA TYR A 56 -26.19 -0.91 -10.29
C TYR A 56 -24.71 -0.51 -10.26
N ASP A 57 -24.28 0.37 -11.16
CA ASP A 57 -22.90 0.89 -11.18
C ASP A 57 -22.55 1.72 -9.94
N LYS A 58 -23.56 2.36 -9.33
CA LYS A 58 -23.38 3.21 -8.13
C LYS A 58 -23.25 2.38 -6.86
N ARG A 59 -23.81 1.17 -6.82
CA ARG A 59 -23.69 0.29 -5.66
C ARG A 59 -22.26 -0.25 -5.57
N LYS A 60 -21.66 -0.07 -4.39
CA LYS A 60 -20.34 -0.62 -4.06
C LYS A 60 -20.53 -1.97 -3.37
N ASP A 61 -19.51 -2.82 -3.49
CA ASP A 61 -19.44 -4.03 -2.69
C ASP A 61 -19.30 -3.66 -1.20
N GLU A 62 -19.85 -4.51 -0.36
CA GLU A 62 -19.98 -4.29 1.08
C GLU A 62 -18.91 -5.08 1.84
N LYS A 63 -18.52 -4.55 3.00
CA LYS A 63 -17.56 -5.20 3.91
C LYS A 63 -18.13 -5.15 5.32
N GLU A 64 -18.26 -6.33 5.94
CA GLU A 64 -18.69 -6.44 7.32
C GLU A 64 -17.49 -6.84 8.20
N ILE A 65 -17.38 -6.20 9.37
CA ILE A 65 -16.32 -6.45 10.34
C ILE A 65 -16.98 -7.05 11.58
N GLY A 66 -16.47 -8.20 12.00
CA GLY A 66 -16.93 -8.90 13.19
C GLY A 66 -15.80 -9.06 14.19
N THR A 67 -16.17 -9.20 15.46
CA THR A 67 -15.23 -9.61 16.51
C THR A 67 -15.04 -11.13 16.51
N CYS A 68 -13.89 -11.59 16.98
CA CYS A 68 -13.56 -13.00 17.13
C CYS A 68 -12.63 -13.24 18.32
N ASN A 69 -12.71 -14.43 18.93
CA ASN A 69 -11.84 -14.86 20.02
C ASN A 69 -11.20 -16.21 19.64
N ALA A 70 -10.07 -16.16 18.95
CA ALA A 70 -9.36 -17.36 18.51
C ALA A 70 -8.37 -17.86 19.58
N LYS A 71 -8.25 -19.18 19.75
CA LYS A 71 -7.23 -19.80 20.60
C LYS A 71 -5.88 -19.80 19.88
N CYS A 72 -4.80 -19.49 20.61
CA CYS A 72 -3.47 -19.53 20.03
C CYS A 72 -2.93 -20.96 19.92
N PRO A 73 -2.16 -21.26 18.85
CA PRO A 73 -1.37 -22.48 18.81
C PRO A 73 -0.47 -22.55 20.05
N PRO A 74 -0.31 -23.74 20.66
CA PRO A 74 0.59 -23.90 21.79
C PRO A 74 2.00 -23.50 21.37
N LYS A 75 2.68 -22.69 22.18
CA LYS A 75 4.08 -22.35 21.95
C LYS A 75 4.89 -23.67 21.95
N PRO A 76 5.83 -23.87 21.01
CA PRO A 76 6.70 -25.03 21.06
C PRO A 76 7.40 -25.02 22.41
N LYS A 77 7.36 -26.16 23.12
CA LYS A 77 8.07 -26.33 24.38
C LYS A 77 9.54 -26.07 24.08
N ALA A 78 10.12 -25.05 24.71
CA ALA A 78 11.55 -24.80 24.60
C ALA A 78 12.27 -26.00 25.21
N THR A 79 12.67 -26.97 24.38
CA THR A 79 13.69 -27.94 24.76
C THR A 79 14.94 -27.12 25.01
N GLY A 80 15.23 -26.91 26.30
CA GLY A 80 16.26 -26.01 26.78
C GLY A 80 17.63 -26.42 26.27
N LYS A 81 18.04 -25.88 25.14
CA LYS A 81 19.43 -25.63 24.81
C LYS A 81 19.48 -24.21 24.27
N LYS A 82 19.83 -23.26 25.14
CA LYS A 82 20.38 -21.97 24.72
C LYS A 82 21.61 -22.32 23.88
N ALA A 83 21.47 -22.35 22.57
CA ALA A 83 22.60 -22.44 21.67
C ALA A 83 23.34 -21.11 21.78
N ILE A 84 24.25 -21.02 22.75
CA ILE A 84 25.37 -20.11 22.65
C ILE A 84 26.09 -20.58 21.39
N VAL A 85 25.95 -19.83 20.30
CA VAL A 85 26.70 -20.07 19.06
C VAL A 85 28.16 -19.74 19.36
N LYS A 86 28.83 -20.69 20.00
CA LYS A 86 30.27 -20.81 20.01
C LYS A 86 30.55 -22.18 19.44
N THR A 87 31.51 -22.23 18.53
CA THR A 87 32.03 -23.41 17.84
C THR A 87 31.28 -23.81 16.57
N PHE A 88 31.99 -23.66 15.45
CA PHE A 88 31.73 -24.26 14.15
C PHE A 88 31.54 -25.78 14.30
N ALA A 89 30.29 -26.25 14.34
CA ALA A 89 29.98 -27.67 14.22
C ALA A 89 29.72 -27.99 12.75
N LEU A 90 30.77 -28.46 12.06
CA LEU A 90 30.72 -28.85 10.64
C LEU A 90 29.90 -30.14 10.37
N SER A 91 29.27 -30.73 11.40
CA SER A 91 28.52 -31.99 11.32
C SER A 91 27.00 -31.87 11.53
N ALA A 92 26.51 -30.70 11.95
CA ALA A 92 25.09 -30.41 11.98
C ALA A 92 24.81 -29.43 10.85
N GLY A 93 24.00 -29.86 9.86
CA GLY A 93 23.66 -29.05 8.69
C GLY A 93 23.33 -27.60 9.05
N ILE A 94 23.70 -26.67 8.15
CA ILE A 94 23.60 -25.22 8.34
C ILE A 94 22.24 -24.89 8.98
N PRO A 95 22.21 -24.30 10.21
CA PRO A 95 20.96 -23.94 10.83
C PRO A 95 20.24 -22.97 9.91
N THR A 96 19.01 -23.32 9.52
CA THR A 96 18.19 -22.46 8.65
C THR A 96 17.98 -21.13 9.36
N LEU A 97 18.55 -20.05 8.80
CA LEU A 97 18.32 -18.72 9.34
C LEU A 97 16.80 -18.45 9.41
N PRO A 98 16.31 -17.80 10.48
CA PRO A 98 14.93 -17.34 10.53
C PRO A 98 14.64 -16.50 9.29
N LYS A 99 13.51 -16.77 8.62
CA LYS A 99 13.07 -15.97 7.46
C LYS A 99 13.07 -14.50 7.86
N LEU A 100 13.91 -13.69 7.20
CA LEU A 100 14.00 -12.27 7.47
C LEU A 100 12.63 -11.61 7.19
N VAL A 101 12.23 -10.72 8.09
CA VAL A 101 11.00 -9.93 7.92
C VAL A 101 11.18 -8.99 6.73
N LYS A 102 10.23 -8.98 5.80
CA LYS A 102 10.26 -8.09 4.63
C LYS A 102 10.20 -6.63 5.10
N ARG A 103 11.05 -5.77 4.55
CA ARG A 103 11.06 -4.33 4.83
C ARG A 103 10.62 -3.57 3.59
N ARG A 104 9.70 -2.61 3.75
CA ARG A 104 9.31 -1.67 2.70
C ARG A 104 9.38 -0.25 3.24
N VAL A 105 9.86 0.67 2.41
CA VAL A 105 9.93 2.10 2.74
C VAL A 105 9.08 2.85 1.73
N TYR A 106 8.20 3.70 2.21
CA TYR A 106 7.37 4.60 1.42
C TYR A 106 7.77 6.04 1.76
N TYR A 107 7.92 6.86 0.74
CA TYR A 107 8.11 8.31 0.88
C TYR A 107 6.82 8.97 0.44
N GLU A 108 6.31 9.87 1.27
CA GLU A 108 5.04 10.53 1.01
C GLU A 108 5.15 12.00 1.42
N ASP A 109 4.58 12.89 0.62
CA ASP A 109 4.60 14.31 0.94
C ASP A 109 3.58 14.63 2.03
N VAL A 110 3.90 15.58 2.90
CA VAL A 110 2.96 16.09 3.89
C VAL A 110 1.67 16.58 3.23
N GLY A 111 0.52 16.19 3.78
CA GLY A 111 -0.80 16.51 3.23
C GLY A 111 -1.35 15.50 2.21
N ASN A 112 -0.52 14.65 1.61
CA ASN A 112 -0.97 13.60 0.69
C ASN A 112 -1.62 12.41 1.44
N ASN A 113 -2.17 11.46 0.68
CA ASN A 113 -2.72 10.22 1.22
C ASN A 113 -1.71 9.09 1.01
N ALA A 114 -1.39 8.35 2.07
CA ALA A 114 -0.48 7.21 1.98
C ALA A 114 -1.21 5.88 1.90
N GLU A 115 -0.68 4.96 1.09
CA GLU A 115 -1.14 3.57 0.96
C GLU A 115 -0.04 2.59 1.37
N LEU A 116 -0.19 1.97 2.55
CA LEU A 116 0.78 1.01 3.06
C LEU A 116 0.34 -0.42 2.74
N VAL A 117 1.13 -1.12 1.93
CA VAL A 117 0.85 -2.47 1.46
C VAL A 117 1.63 -3.51 2.24
N CYS A 118 0.93 -4.53 2.74
CA CYS A 118 1.56 -5.67 3.38
C CYS A 118 1.92 -6.75 2.32
N PRO A 119 3.19 -7.18 2.18
CA PRO A 119 3.68 -7.95 1.02
C PRO A 119 3.06 -9.34 0.80
N GLU A 120 2.49 -9.94 1.85
CA GLU A 120 1.87 -11.27 1.80
C GLU A 120 0.39 -11.19 2.20
N ALA A 121 -0.17 -9.97 2.24
CA ALA A 121 -1.59 -9.77 2.45
C ALA A 121 -2.37 -10.12 1.17
N GLY A 122 -3.39 -10.97 1.33
CA GLY A 122 -4.35 -11.28 0.28
C GLY A 122 -5.78 -11.12 0.78
N VAL A 123 -6.75 -11.34 -0.10
CA VAL A 123 -8.19 -11.21 0.20
C VAL A 123 -8.66 -12.27 1.22
N THR A 124 -8.00 -13.42 1.27
CA THR A 124 -8.40 -14.59 2.07
C THR A 124 -7.93 -14.53 3.52
N HIS A 125 -6.94 -13.69 3.83
CA HIS A 125 -6.25 -13.70 5.11
C HIS A 125 -6.45 -12.38 5.85
N GLY A 126 -6.94 -12.43 7.09
CA GLY A 126 -7.01 -11.26 7.96
C GLY A 126 -5.61 -10.88 8.43
N VAL A 127 -5.13 -9.70 8.05
CA VAL A 127 -3.83 -9.17 8.50
C VAL A 127 -4.07 -8.18 9.63
N ARG A 128 -3.22 -8.24 10.65
CA ARG A 128 -3.24 -7.28 11.76
C ARG A 128 -2.16 -6.23 11.54
N TRP A 129 -2.57 -4.96 11.50
CA TRP A 129 -1.66 -3.83 11.49
C TRP A 129 -1.36 -3.34 12.92
N MET A 130 -0.12 -2.96 13.18
CA MET A 130 0.30 -2.39 14.45
C MET A 130 1.18 -1.16 14.23
N ASN A 131 0.98 -0.15 15.08
CA ASN A 131 1.87 0.99 15.24
C ASN A 131 2.56 0.87 16.61
N GLY A 132 3.80 0.40 16.62
CA GLY A 132 4.48 0.00 17.85
C GLY A 132 3.70 -1.10 18.58
N SER A 133 3.28 -0.83 19.81
CA SER A 133 2.46 -1.75 20.62
C SER A 133 0.95 -1.63 20.35
N LYS A 134 0.48 -0.55 19.71
CA LYS A 134 -0.94 -0.32 19.48
C LYS A 134 -1.41 -1.10 18.26
N THR A 135 -2.42 -1.96 18.47
CA THR A 135 -3.12 -2.61 17.36
C THR A 135 -4.03 -1.60 16.67
N LEU A 136 -3.89 -1.50 15.35
CA LEU A 136 -4.70 -0.64 14.51
C LEU A 136 -5.98 -1.38 14.14
N ARG A 137 -7.05 -1.13 14.90
CA ARG A 137 -8.34 -1.84 14.75
C ARG A 137 -9.27 -1.08 13.82
N GLN A 138 -9.86 -1.79 12.87
CA GLN A 138 -10.72 -1.17 11.88
C GLN A 138 -12.01 -0.62 12.51
N MET A 139 -12.56 -1.30 13.52
CA MET A 139 -13.75 -0.83 14.24
C MET A 139 -13.50 0.48 14.99
N GLU A 140 -12.29 0.67 15.55
CA GLU A 140 -11.93 1.91 16.24
C GLU A 140 -11.87 3.08 15.25
N PHE A 141 -11.31 2.85 14.07
CA PHE A 141 -11.22 3.87 13.02
C PHE A 141 -12.59 4.33 12.55
N ILE A 142 -13.51 3.39 12.32
CA ILE A 142 -14.88 3.71 11.90
C ILE A 142 -15.61 4.49 13.00
N LYS A 143 -15.51 4.03 14.26
CA LYS A 143 -16.17 4.69 15.39
C LYS A 143 -15.66 6.11 15.63
N ALA A 144 -14.35 6.32 15.47
CA ALA A 144 -13.71 7.61 15.71
C ALA A 144 -13.73 8.55 14.48
N ASN A 145 -14.33 8.13 13.36
CA ASN A 145 -14.18 8.79 12.06
C ASN A 145 -12.71 9.15 11.77
N SER A 146 -11.84 8.16 11.96
CA SER A 146 -10.40 8.33 11.87
C SER A 146 -9.95 8.48 10.42
N ARG A 147 -8.89 9.26 10.23
CA ARG A 147 -8.13 9.35 8.96
C ARG A 147 -7.37 8.06 8.60
N PHE A 148 -7.31 7.08 9.50
CA PHE A 148 -6.79 5.75 9.19
C PHE A 148 -7.90 4.83 8.67
N ARG A 149 -7.62 4.04 7.62
CA ARG A 149 -8.59 3.07 7.06
C ARG A 149 -7.88 1.79 6.65
N ILE A 150 -8.56 0.65 6.79
CA ILE A 150 -8.08 -0.64 6.29
C ILE A 150 -9.04 -1.15 5.23
N ASP A 151 -8.55 -1.31 4.01
CA ASP A 151 -9.39 -1.68 2.87
C ASP A 151 -9.64 -3.21 2.78
N HIS A 152 -10.25 -3.65 1.68
CA HIS A 152 -10.55 -5.06 1.44
C HIS A 152 -9.33 -5.89 1.00
N LEU A 153 -8.23 -5.24 0.60
CA LEU A 153 -6.95 -5.89 0.30
C LEU A 153 -5.99 -5.86 1.51
N ASN A 154 -6.50 -5.49 2.69
CA ASN A 154 -5.74 -5.33 3.93
C ASN A 154 -4.61 -4.30 3.85
N ARG A 155 -4.76 -3.27 3.01
CA ARG A 155 -3.87 -2.12 2.94
C ARG A 155 -4.29 -1.08 3.97
N LEU A 156 -3.30 -0.48 4.61
CA LEU A 156 -3.52 0.60 5.57
C LEU A 156 -3.41 1.94 4.84
N TYR A 157 -4.53 2.65 4.75
CA TYR A 157 -4.60 4.00 4.23
C TYR A 157 -4.51 5.01 5.36
N ILE A 158 -3.78 6.09 5.10
CA ILE A 158 -3.66 7.24 6.00
C ILE A 158 -4.00 8.48 5.19
N GLU A 159 -5.14 9.09 5.49
CA GLU A 159 -5.57 10.34 4.86
C GLU A 159 -4.80 11.53 5.46
N ASN A 160 -4.38 12.45 4.60
CA ASN A 160 -3.66 13.68 4.96
C ASN A 160 -2.50 13.41 5.93
N VAL A 161 -1.43 12.81 5.41
CA VAL A 161 -0.26 12.40 6.21
C VAL A 161 0.47 13.59 6.80
N GLN A 162 1.00 13.40 8.00
CA GLN A 162 1.70 14.43 8.76
C GLN A 162 3.10 13.94 9.15
N PHE A 163 4.04 14.85 9.44
CA PHE A 163 5.40 14.44 9.82
C PHE A 163 5.45 13.44 10.98
N TYR A 164 4.54 13.57 11.95
CA TYR A 164 4.43 12.67 13.10
C TYR A 164 3.93 11.25 12.75
N ASP A 165 3.44 11.05 11.53
CA ASP A 165 3.08 9.73 10.98
C ASP A 165 4.30 8.93 10.52
N SER A 166 5.45 9.59 10.37
CA SER A 166 6.74 8.96 10.02
C SER A 166 7.15 7.92 11.07
N ARG A 167 6.70 6.68 10.86
CA ARG A 167 6.78 5.59 11.83
C ARG A 167 6.97 4.25 11.13
N ASN A 168 7.31 3.26 11.94
CA ASN A 168 7.42 1.88 11.53
C ASN A 168 6.12 1.15 11.84
N TYR A 169 5.31 0.94 10.82
CA TYR A 169 4.12 0.10 10.90
C TYR A 169 4.53 -1.35 10.70
N THR A 170 3.90 -2.27 11.42
CA THR A 170 4.16 -3.70 11.24
C THR A 170 2.88 -4.41 10.87
N CYS A 171 2.98 -5.36 9.93
CA CYS A 171 1.87 -6.23 9.59
C CYS A 171 2.17 -7.66 10.05
N TRP A 172 1.14 -8.28 10.61
CA TRP A 172 1.19 -9.58 11.26
C TRP A 172 0.17 -10.52 10.65
N PHE A 173 0.57 -11.77 10.46
CA PHE A 173 -0.29 -12.85 10.02
C PHE A 173 -0.06 -14.06 10.94
N GLU A 174 -1.15 -14.65 11.46
CA GLU A 174 -1.09 -15.76 12.44
C GLU A 174 -0.15 -15.48 13.64
N ASN A 175 -0.11 -14.24 14.12
CA ASN A 175 0.79 -13.77 15.20
C ASN A 175 2.29 -13.88 14.87
N LYS A 176 2.64 -13.96 13.58
CA LYS A 176 4.00 -13.80 13.10
C LYS A 176 4.12 -12.47 12.38
N GLN A 177 5.16 -11.70 12.70
CA GLN A 177 5.46 -10.46 11.99
C GLN A 177 5.97 -10.81 10.59
N ILE A 178 5.23 -10.42 9.55
CA ILE A 178 5.57 -10.75 8.16
C ILE A 178 6.25 -9.59 7.43
N ALA A 179 5.94 -8.34 7.80
CA ALA A 179 6.65 -7.18 7.28
C ALA A 179 6.73 -6.01 8.27
N VAL A 180 7.77 -5.19 8.07
CA VAL A 180 7.90 -3.84 8.61
C VAL A 180 7.76 -2.86 7.43
N VAL A 181 6.79 -1.97 7.53
CA VAL A 181 6.52 -0.91 6.55
C VAL A 181 6.84 0.42 7.19
N ILE A 182 7.84 1.10 6.65
CA ILE A 182 8.35 2.38 7.13
C ILE A 182 7.78 3.45 6.21
N ILE A 183 7.08 4.42 6.78
CA ILE A 183 6.69 5.63 6.04
C ILE A 183 7.61 6.77 6.45
N LYS A 184 8.08 7.53 5.47
CA LYS A 184 8.87 8.74 5.62
C LYS A 184 8.08 9.88 5.00
N VAL A 185 7.53 10.73 5.86
CA VAL A 185 6.82 11.92 5.42
C VAL A 185 7.82 13.03 5.19
N VAL A 186 7.84 13.58 3.98
CA VAL A 186 8.75 14.64 3.54
C VAL A 186 7.97 15.92 3.26
N GLU A 187 8.68 17.05 3.20
CA GLU A 187 8.08 18.30 2.72
C GLU A 187 7.70 18.13 1.25
N ALA A 188 6.53 18.67 0.88
CA ALA A 188 6.16 18.70 -0.52
C ALA A 188 7.14 19.62 -1.28
N PRO A 189 7.60 19.23 -2.47
CA PRO A 189 8.46 20.09 -3.27
C PRO A 189 7.78 21.44 -3.49
N SER A 190 8.52 22.52 -3.25
CA SER A 190 7.98 23.86 -3.47
C SER A 190 7.91 24.11 -4.98
N ILE A 191 6.85 24.80 -5.44
CA ILE A 191 6.70 25.19 -6.86
C ILE A 191 7.92 26.02 -7.33
N ASP A 192 8.53 26.76 -6.42
CA ASP A 192 9.70 27.60 -6.68
C ASP A 192 10.96 26.78 -7.04
N GLU A 193 11.19 25.62 -6.41
CA GLU A 193 12.36 24.77 -6.70
C GLU A 193 12.33 24.20 -8.13
N ASP A 194 11.15 23.79 -8.61
CA ASP A 194 10.97 23.33 -10.00
C ASP A 194 11.11 24.48 -11.01
N MET A 195 10.68 25.70 -10.63
CA MET A 195 10.84 26.89 -11.47
C MET A 195 12.30 27.36 -11.52
N GLU A 196 13.03 27.34 -10.41
CA GLU A 196 14.45 27.69 -10.36
C GLU A 196 15.31 26.75 -11.19
N GLY A 197 15.05 25.43 -11.12
CA GLY A 197 15.75 24.45 -11.94
C GLY A 197 15.57 24.69 -13.44
N ASN A 198 14.33 24.99 -13.86
CA ASN A 198 14.02 25.30 -15.25
C ASN A 198 14.61 26.64 -15.70
N ALA A 199 14.58 27.67 -14.85
CA ALA A 199 15.17 28.98 -15.15
C ALA A 199 16.69 28.90 -15.28
N MET A 200 17.36 28.13 -14.42
CA MET A 200 18.80 27.89 -14.48
C MET A 200 19.18 27.19 -15.80
N TYR A 201 18.40 26.19 -16.22
CA TYR A 201 18.64 25.48 -17.48
C TYR A 201 18.47 26.38 -18.70
N VAL A 202 17.40 27.19 -18.74
CA VAL A 202 17.18 28.19 -19.79
C VAL A 202 18.33 29.20 -19.84
N GLY A 203 18.79 29.67 -18.68
CA GLY A 203 19.94 30.56 -18.57
C GLY A 203 21.22 29.96 -19.15
N MET A 204 21.53 28.70 -18.85
CA MET A 204 22.68 28.01 -19.41
C MET A 204 22.61 27.89 -20.93
N VAL A 205 21.45 27.51 -21.48
CA VAL A 205 21.25 27.39 -22.94
C VAL A 205 21.49 28.74 -23.64
N LEU A 206 20.99 29.84 -23.07
CA LEU A 206 21.20 31.19 -23.62
C LEU A 206 22.68 31.58 -23.63
N VAL A 207 23.42 31.29 -22.55
CA VAL A 207 24.87 31.57 -22.48
C VAL A 207 25.63 30.78 -23.55
N PHE A 208 25.30 29.49 -23.73
CA PHE A 208 25.92 28.69 -24.79
C PHE A 208 25.62 29.21 -26.18
N LEU A 209 24.39 29.67 -26.46
CA LEU A 209 24.02 30.26 -27.75
C LEU A 209 24.77 31.56 -28.03
N VAL A 210 24.90 32.44 -27.03
CA VAL A 210 25.65 33.70 -27.16
C VAL A 210 27.14 33.40 -27.41
N PHE A 211 27.73 32.47 -26.66
CA PHE A 211 29.12 32.07 -26.87
C PHE A 211 29.33 31.51 -28.28
N PHE A 212 28.43 30.64 -28.75
CA PHE A 212 28.50 30.08 -30.09
C PHE A 212 28.38 31.17 -31.17
N TYR A 213 27.48 32.14 -30.97
CA TYR A 213 27.32 33.28 -31.87
C TYR A 213 28.59 34.15 -31.96
N ILE A 214 29.23 34.44 -30.81
CA ILE A 214 30.49 35.18 -30.76
C ILE A 214 31.60 34.42 -31.50
N VAL A 215 31.73 33.11 -31.26
CA VAL A 215 32.73 32.27 -31.94
C VAL A 215 32.51 32.26 -33.46
N LEU A 216 31.27 32.07 -33.91
CA LEU A 216 30.93 32.15 -35.33
C LEU A 216 31.25 33.52 -35.93
N GLY A 217 30.95 34.61 -35.21
CA GLY A 217 31.26 35.98 -35.61
C GLY A 217 32.77 36.22 -35.77
N VAL A 218 33.57 35.79 -34.80
CA VAL A 218 35.04 35.90 -34.83
C VAL A 218 35.64 35.05 -35.96
N CYS A 219 35.16 33.81 -36.14
CA CYS A 219 35.60 32.94 -37.24
C CYS A 219 35.29 33.54 -38.62
N LYS A 220 34.11 34.15 -38.78
CA LYS A 220 33.72 34.81 -40.03
C LYS A 220 34.56 36.07 -40.30
N ASN A 221 34.81 36.87 -39.27
CA ASN A 221 35.60 38.10 -39.40
C ASN A 221 37.09 37.82 -39.68
N ARG A 222 37.67 36.79 -39.05
CA ARG A 222 39.03 36.33 -39.38
C ARG A 222 39.15 35.84 -40.81
N LYS A 223 38.16 35.08 -41.32
CA LYS A 223 38.14 34.66 -42.73
C LYS A 223 38.10 35.84 -43.70
N LEU A 224 37.39 36.93 -43.35
CA LEU A 224 37.34 38.13 -44.19
C LEU A 224 38.68 38.88 -44.24
N GLN A 225 39.41 38.96 -43.12
CA GLN A 225 40.73 39.61 -43.08
C GLN A 225 41.87 38.82 -43.74
N THR A 226 41.69 37.52 -44.00
CA THR A 226 42.73 36.69 -44.66
C THR A 226 42.60 36.70 -46.19
N ILE A 227 41.58 37.35 -46.74
CA ILE A 227 41.26 37.39 -48.19
C ILE A 227 41.49 38.78 -48.81
N GLN A 228 41.85 39.80 -48.01
CA GLN A 228 42.39 41.09 -48.47
C GLN A 228 43.92 41.07 -48.47
#